data_AF-A0A0M9E681-F1
#
_entry.id   AF-A0A0M9E681-F1
#
_cell.length_a   1.000
_cell.length_b   1.000
_cell.length_c   1.000
_cell.angle_alpha   90.00
_cell.angle_beta   90.00
_cell.angle_gamma   90.00
#
_symmetry.space_group_name_H-M   'P 1'
#
loop_
_entity.id
_entity.type
_entity.pdbx_description
1 polymer ?
#
loop_
_entity_poly.entity_id
_entity_poly.type
_entity_poly.pdbx_seq_one_letter_code
_entity_poly.pdbx_strand_id
1 'polypeptide(L)'
;FHDPRFSSLSEDEYDNIHVEVSVLTEPEPLEYEDANDLITKLKPKVHGVILRKGYASATFLPQVWDQLPTHESFLSHLCLKAGLPGDTWKKEHLEIQTYQVQYFEE
;
A
#
# COMPACT_ATOMS: atom_id res chain seq x y z
N PHE A 1 20.20 -5.81 7.32
CA PHE A 1 20.61 -6.53 8.55
C PHE A 1 19.45 -7.11 9.36
N HIS A 2 18.25 -6.51 9.39
CA HIS A 2 17.12 -6.98 10.21
C HIS A 2 15.89 -7.48 9.42
N ASP A 3 16.01 -7.70 8.11
CA ASP A 3 14.94 -8.38 7.36
C ASP A 3 15.05 -9.89 7.62
N PRO A 4 14.07 -10.51 8.31
CA PRO A 4 14.15 -11.91 8.74
C PRO A 4 14.09 -12.92 7.58
N ARG A 5 13.79 -12.45 6.36
CA ARG A 5 13.72 -13.30 5.17
C ARG A 5 15.09 -13.52 4.52
N PHE A 6 16.10 -12.72 4.89
CA PHE A 6 17.42 -12.75 4.28
C PHE A 6 18.51 -12.83 5.35
N SER A 7 19.65 -13.41 4.98
CA SER A 7 20.88 -13.32 5.76
C SER A 7 21.31 -11.85 5.89
N SER A 8 22.10 -11.54 6.90
CA SER A 8 22.73 -10.21 6.98
C SER A 8 23.63 -9.97 5.77
N LEU A 9 23.62 -8.74 5.26
CA LEU A 9 24.44 -8.32 4.13
C LEU A 9 25.93 -8.47 4.47
N SER A 10 26.72 -9.05 3.57
CA SER A 10 28.18 -9.16 3.71
C SER A 10 28.92 -7.96 3.12
N GLU A 11 30.18 -7.74 3.51
CA GLU A 11 31.02 -6.65 2.97
C GLU A 11 31.22 -6.78 1.45
N ASP A 12 31.38 -8.00 0.93
CA ASP A 12 31.57 -8.26 -0.49
C ASP A 12 30.30 -7.98 -1.35
N GLU A 13 29.12 -8.06 -0.74
CA GLU A 13 27.85 -7.74 -1.39
C GLU A 13 27.58 -6.23 -1.39
N TYR A 14 28.19 -5.47 -0.47
CA TYR A 14 27.93 -4.05 -0.28
C TYR A 14 28.15 -3.22 -1.55
N ASP A 15 29.22 -3.50 -2.28
CA ASP A 15 29.53 -2.78 -3.54
C ASP A 15 28.56 -3.13 -4.69
N ASN A 16 27.70 -4.13 -4.52
CA ASN A 16 26.76 -4.63 -5.52
C ASN A 16 25.29 -4.43 -5.13
N ILE A 17 24.99 -3.73 -4.03
CA ILE A 17 23.60 -3.44 -3.66
C ILE A 17 23.10 -2.19 -4.37
N HIS A 18 21.79 -2.17 -4.58
CA HIS A 18 21.06 -0.98 -4.96
C HIS A 18 20.21 -0.52 -3.77
N VAL A 19 20.39 0.72 -3.33
CA VAL A 19 19.69 1.25 -2.16
C VAL A 19 18.51 2.08 -2.61
N GLU A 20 17.32 1.64 -2.23
CA GLU A 20 16.09 2.38 -2.50
C GLU A 20 15.56 3.02 -1.23
N VAL A 21 15.34 4.34 -1.25
CA VAL A 21 14.71 5.08 -0.15
C VAL A 21 13.39 5.68 -0.62
N SER A 22 12.30 5.19 -0.02
CA SER A 22 10.96 5.74 -0.22
C SER A 22 10.61 6.74 0.88
N VAL A 23 10.48 8.03 0.53
CA VAL A 23 9.99 9.05 1.46
C VAL A 23 8.48 9.12 1.34
N LEU A 24 7.78 8.81 2.44
CA LEU A 24 6.32 8.82 2.51
C LEU A 24 5.84 10.19 2.99
N THR A 25 4.82 10.74 2.34
CA THR A 25 4.05 11.84 2.94
C THR A 25 3.28 11.35 4.16
N GLU A 26 2.87 12.26 5.04
CA GLU A 26 1.92 11.91 6.10
C GLU A 26 0.62 11.35 5.48
N PRO A 27 0.09 10.22 5.98
CA PRO A 27 -1.15 9.65 5.45
C PRO A 27 -2.36 10.52 5.81
N GLU A 28 -3.07 10.98 4.79
CA GLU A 28 -4.27 11.80 4.92
C GLU A 28 -5.54 10.93 4.80
N PRO A 29 -6.56 11.12 5.66
CA PRO A 29 -7.86 10.47 5.49
C PRO A 29 -8.45 10.76 4.10
N LEU A 30 -8.95 9.71 3.45
CA LEU A 30 -9.69 9.82 2.20
C LEU A 30 -11.18 9.66 2.48
N GLU A 31 -11.89 10.78 2.57
CA GLU A 31 -13.34 10.79 2.71
C GLU A 31 -14.02 10.36 1.41
N TYR A 32 -14.98 9.44 1.49
CA TYR A 32 -15.74 8.94 0.34
C TYR A 32 -17.18 8.58 0.72
N GLU A 33 -18.09 8.54 -0.25
CA GLU A 33 -19.50 8.25 0.02
C GLU A 33 -19.81 6.75 -0.11
N ASP A 34 -19.34 6.13 -1.18
CA ASP A 34 -19.57 4.72 -1.47
C ASP A 34 -18.39 4.07 -2.21
N ALA A 35 -18.51 2.79 -2.53
CA ALA A 35 -17.47 2.04 -3.22
C ALA A 35 -17.10 2.62 -4.60
N ASN A 36 -18.06 3.23 -5.32
CA ASN A 36 -17.79 3.84 -6.61
C ASN A 36 -17.01 5.14 -6.43
N ASP A 37 -17.41 5.98 -5.47
CA ASP A 37 -16.69 7.21 -5.12
C ASP A 37 -15.26 6.92 -4.62
N LEU A 38 -15.07 5.84 -3.85
CA LEU A 38 -13.73 5.39 -3.46
C LEU A 38 -12.85 5.06 -4.69
N ILE A 39 -13.39 4.32 -5.67
CA ILE A 39 -12.67 3.98 -6.90
C ILE A 39 -12.29 5.24 -7.69
N THR A 40 -13.19 6.23 -7.80
CA THR A 40 -12.91 7.45 -8.57
C THR A 40 -11.86 8.35 -7.91
N LYS A 41 -11.79 8.34 -6.58
CA LYS A 41 -10.83 9.14 -5.81
C LYS A 41 -9.43 8.52 -5.73
N LEU A 42 -9.33 7.19 -5.78
CA LEU A 42 -8.04 6.50 -5.75
C LEU A 42 -7.31 6.64 -7.09
N LYS A 43 -6.04 7.07 -7.03
CA LYS A 43 -5.17 7.26 -8.19
C LYS A 43 -4.13 6.15 -8.27
N PRO A 44 -4.24 5.22 -9.25
CA PRO A 44 -3.23 4.20 -9.47
C PRO A 44 -1.83 4.81 -9.64
N LYS A 45 -0.82 4.11 -9.14
CA LYS A 45 0.61 4.50 -9.17
C LYS A 45 0.97 5.79 -8.42
N VAL A 46 -0.02 6.51 -7.87
CA VAL A 46 0.20 7.74 -7.10
C VAL A 46 -0.10 7.53 -5.62
N HIS A 47 -1.27 6.94 -5.31
CA HIS A 47 -1.67 6.72 -3.93
C HIS A 47 -1.14 5.39 -3.39
N GLY A 48 -0.38 5.48 -2.31
CA GLY A 48 -0.27 4.42 -1.31
C GLY A 48 -1.53 4.47 -0.45
N VAL A 49 -2.06 3.30 -0.10
CA VAL A 49 -3.36 3.19 0.56
C VAL A 49 -3.20 2.41 1.85
N ILE A 50 -3.62 3.02 2.96
CA ILE A 50 -3.78 2.37 4.25
C ILE A 50 -5.27 2.13 4.44
N LEU A 51 -5.63 0.89 4.76
CA LEU A 51 -6.98 0.46 5.08
C LEU A 51 -7.03 0.02 6.54
N ARG A 52 -8.04 0.49 7.28
CA ARG A 52 -8.28 0.10 8.68
C ARG A 52 -9.75 -0.24 8.93
N LYS A 53 -9.96 -1.21 9.83
CA LYS A 53 -11.26 -1.58 10.38
C LYS A 53 -11.09 -2.19 11.76
N GLY A 54 -11.26 -1.39 12.82
CA GLY A 54 -11.00 -1.84 14.19
C GLY A 54 -9.54 -2.29 14.35
N TYR A 55 -9.31 -3.56 14.68
CA TYR A 55 -7.96 -4.14 14.81
C TYR A 55 -7.33 -4.59 13.48
N ALA A 56 -8.11 -4.68 12.40
CA ALA A 56 -7.62 -5.06 11.08
C ALA A 56 -7.00 -3.84 10.38
N SER A 57 -5.76 -3.98 9.88
CA SER A 57 -5.07 -2.92 9.16
C SER A 57 -4.11 -3.49 8.13
N ALA A 58 -4.04 -2.85 6.96
CA ALA A 58 -3.02 -3.15 5.95
C ALA A 58 -2.65 -1.90 5.15
N THR A 59 -1.50 -1.94 4.51
CA THR A 59 -1.04 -0.90 3.58
C THR A 59 -0.49 -1.50 2.31
N PHE A 60 -0.70 -0.80 1.19
CA PHE A 60 -0.02 -1.02 -0.07
C PHE A 60 0.65 0.27 -0.54
N LEU A 61 1.88 0.14 -1.01
CA LEU A 61 2.62 1.22 -1.68
C LEU A 61 2.04 1.48 -3.08
N PRO A 62 2.27 2.66 -3.67
CA PRO A 62 1.84 2.96 -5.04
C PRO A 62 2.39 1.97 -6.09
N GLN A 63 3.57 1.40 -5.87
CA GLN A 63 4.17 0.41 -6.78
C GLN A 63 3.35 -0.88 -6.89
N VAL A 64 2.52 -1.21 -5.88
CA VAL A 64 1.68 -2.42 -5.91
C VAL A 64 0.63 -2.36 -7.03
N TRP A 65 0.28 -1.15 -7.51
CA TRP A 65 -0.58 -0.97 -8.68
C TRP A 65 -0.02 -1.65 -9.95
N ASP A 66 1.29 -1.86 -10.06
CA ASP A 66 1.86 -2.58 -11.21
C ASP A 66 1.50 -4.09 -11.21
N GLN A 67 1.30 -4.67 -10.02
CA GLN A 67 0.87 -6.07 -9.87
C GLN A 67 -0.66 -6.20 -9.84
N LEU A 68 -1.35 -5.18 -9.31
CA LEU A 68 -2.81 -5.14 -9.15
C LEU A 68 -3.36 -3.89 -9.85
N PRO A 69 -3.45 -3.89 -11.20
CA PRO A 69 -3.69 -2.68 -11.98
C PRO A 69 -5.13 -2.16 -11.94
N THR A 70 -6.08 -2.96 -11.45
CA THR A 70 -7.48 -2.54 -11.29
C THR A 70 -7.79 -2.21 -9.84
N HIS A 71 -8.63 -1.19 -9.62
CA HIS A 71 -9.06 -0.79 -8.29
C HIS A 71 -9.69 -1.94 -7.52
N GLU A 72 -10.50 -2.76 -8.19
CA GLU A 72 -11.14 -3.90 -7.57
C GLU A 72 -10.12 -4.93 -7.10
N SER A 73 -9.12 -5.23 -7.92
CA SER A 73 -8.07 -6.19 -7.55
C SER A 73 -7.25 -5.65 -6.39
N PHE A 74 -6.81 -4.39 -6.48
CA PHE A 74 -6.02 -3.73 -5.46
C PHE A 74 -6.73 -3.69 -4.10
N LEU A 75 -7.96 -3.17 -4.06
CA LEU A 75 -8.73 -3.05 -2.82
C LEU A 75 -9.12 -4.41 -2.23
N SER A 76 -9.43 -5.39 -3.08
CA SER A 76 -9.79 -6.72 -2.59
C SER A 76 -8.59 -7.43 -1.96
N HIS A 77 -7.41 -7.35 -2.59
CA HIS A 77 -6.17 -7.90 -2.00
C HIS A 77 -5.73 -7.12 -0.76
N LEU A 78 -5.98 -5.81 -0.71
CA LEU A 78 -5.70 -5.00 0.47
C LEU A 78 -6.58 -5.42 1.65
N CYS A 79 -7.87 -5.68 1.41
CA CYS A 79 -8.78 -6.26 2.42
C CYS A 79 -8.26 -7.62 2.91
N LEU A 80 -7.89 -8.52 2.00
CA LEU A 80 -7.35 -9.84 2.35
C LEU A 80 -6.06 -9.72 3.18
N LYS A 81 -5.18 -8.78 2.82
CA LYS A 81 -3.95 -8.49 3.57
C LYS A 81 -4.23 -7.97 4.97
N ALA A 82 -5.32 -7.21 5.15
CA ALA A 82 -5.77 -6.76 6.46
C ALA A 82 -6.46 -7.87 7.29
N GLY A 83 -6.62 -9.08 6.74
CA GLY A 83 -7.34 -10.18 7.38
C GLY A 83 -8.87 -10.07 7.25
N LEU A 84 -9.36 -9.25 6.30
CA LEU A 84 -10.78 -9.07 6.02
C LEU A 84 -11.21 -9.85 4.77
N PRO A 85 -12.50 -10.19 4.60
CA PRO A 85 -13.02 -10.66 3.33
C PRO A 85 -12.71 -9.69 2.19
N GLY A 86 -12.32 -10.22 1.02
CA GLY A 86 -11.88 -9.40 -0.12
C GLY A 86 -12.93 -8.42 -0.66
N ASP A 87 -14.21 -8.63 -0.39
CA ASP A 87 -15.30 -7.76 -0.83
C ASP A 87 -15.79 -6.78 0.25
N THR A 88 -15.10 -6.70 1.39
CA THR A 88 -15.50 -5.84 2.52
C THR A 88 -15.59 -4.38 2.10
N TRP A 89 -14.63 -3.89 1.30
CA TRP A 89 -14.61 -2.51 0.80
C TRP A 89 -15.82 -2.13 -0.07
N LYS A 90 -16.54 -3.11 -0.62
CA LYS A 90 -17.78 -2.88 -1.38
C LYS A 90 -19.02 -2.85 -0.51
N LYS A 91 -18.98 -3.53 0.65
CA LYS A 91 -20.13 -3.80 1.50
C LYS A 91 -20.20 -2.87 2.70
N GLU A 92 -19.05 -2.36 3.13
CA GLU A 92 -18.91 -1.57 4.35
C GLU A 92 -18.05 -0.34 4.10
N HIS A 93 -18.28 0.67 4.93
CA HIS A 93 -17.46 1.87 4.95
C HIS A 93 -16.20 1.60 5.80
N LEU A 94 -15.02 1.75 5.20
CA LEU A 94 -13.72 1.45 5.79
C LEU A 94 -12.95 2.74 6.00
N GLU A 95 -12.11 2.78 7.03
CA GLU A 95 -11.18 3.89 7.20
C GLU A 95 -10.07 3.77 6.16
N ILE A 96 -10.05 4.69 5.20
CA ILE A 96 -9.04 4.75 4.15
C ILE A 96 -8.19 6.00 4.37
N GLN A 97 -6.86 5.82 4.39
CA GLN A 97 -5.90 6.92 4.31
C GLN A 97 -5.05 6.74 3.07
N THR A 98 -4.66 7.85 2.46
CA THR A 98 -3.75 7.86 1.31
C THR A 98 -2.50 8.66 1.62
N TYR A 99 -1.36 8.16 1.14
CA TYR A 99 -0.10 8.88 1.16
C TYR A 99 0.54 8.78 -0.22
N GLN A 100 1.48 9.67 -0.52
CA GLN A 100 2.28 9.63 -1.73
C GLN A 100 3.70 9.22 -1.37
N VAL A 101 4.37 8.58 -2.32
CA VAL A 101 5.78 8.21 -2.20
C VAL A 101 6.57 9.12 -3.13
N GLN A 102 7.52 9.85 -2.58
CA GLN A 102 8.61 10.41 -3.36
C GLN A 102 9.76 9.41 -3.36
N TYR A 103 10.12 8.97 -4.55
CA TYR A 103 11.16 7.99 -4.81
C TYR A 103 12.51 8.69 -4.97
N PHE A 104 13.52 8.22 -4.25
CA PHE A 104 14.92 8.61 -4.45
C PHE A 104 15.76 7.34 -4.68
N GLU A 105 16.54 7.36 -5.76
CA GLU A 105 17.40 6.27 -6.23
C GLU A 105 18.84 6.80 -6.29
N GLU A 106 19.79 6.11 -5.65
CA GLU A 106 21.24 6.34 -5.75
C GLU A 106 22.00 5.02 -5.94
#